data_AF-A0A7C7GHA2-F1
#
_entry.id   AF-A0A7C7GHA2-F1
#
_cell.length_a   1.000
_cell.length_b   1.000
_cell.length_c   1.000
_cell.angle_alpha   90.00
_cell.angle_beta   90.00
_cell.angle_gamma   90.00
#
_symmetry.space_group_name_H-M   'P 1'
#
loop_
_entity.id
_entity.type
_entity.pdbx_description
1 polymer ?
#
loop_
_entity_poly.entity_id
_entity_poly.type
_entity_poly.pdbx_seq_one_letter_code
_entity_poly.pdbx_strand_id
1 'polypeptide(L)'
;GADHCSMITGTHWPEGPDEKKWEVVAHLMRMNVINPPERGGWTEQVIRDPAILQNDDVPMEFEISISIPDTRKPSVPSVQEVWMGADWNEKETWDLVGIEFDGHEGMRRVLQPHDTPVGFHPLQREHKIRYHDAEIMYDDMQGFGRKPADDGKVK
;
A
#
# COMPACT_ATOMS: atom_id res chain seq x y z
N GLY A 1 18.69 13.66 4.74
CA GLY A 1 17.86 14.46 3.81
C GLY A 1 16.44 14.45 4.31
N ALA A 2 15.55 15.27 3.74
CA ALA A 2 14.13 15.07 3.94
C ALA A 2 13.71 13.74 3.30
N ASP A 3 12.84 12.99 3.97
CA ASP A 3 12.26 11.80 3.37
C ASP A 3 11.20 12.24 2.36
N HIS A 4 11.34 11.75 1.13
CA HIS A 4 10.41 12.05 0.04
C HIS A 4 9.62 10.81 -0.38
N CYS A 5 9.91 9.64 0.16
CA CYS A 5 9.12 8.44 -0.12
C CYS A 5 7.80 8.54 0.64
N SER A 6 6.71 8.79 -0.10
CA SER A 6 5.38 8.89 0.50
C SER A 6 4.70 7.53 0.59
N MET A 7 4.87 6.67 -0.42
CA MET A 7 4.23 5.36 -0.48
C MET A 7 4.99 4.41 -1.39
N ILE A 8 5.01 3.12 -1.03
CA ILE A 8 5.43 2.03 -1.92
C ILE A 8 4.27 1.03 -1.94
N THR A 9 3.78 0.70 -3.14
CA THR A 9 2.70 -0.26 -3.32
C THR A 9 3.12 -1.38 -4.25
N GLY A 10 2.65 -2.59 -3.96
CA GLY A 10 2.80 -3.74 -4.84
C GLY A 10 1.47 -4.16 -5.44
N THR A 11 1.49 -4.61 -6.68
CA THR A 11 0.32 -5.18 -7.38
C THR A 11 0.70 -6.53 -7.99
N HIS A 12 -0.15 -7.54 -7.78
CA HIS A 12 -0.09 -8.81 -8.49
C HIS A 12 -1.22 -8.84 -9.54
N TRP A 13 -0.85 -8.94 -10.81
CA TRP A 13 -1.74 -8.92 -11.97
C TRP A 13 -1.54 -10.18 -12.85
N PRO A 14 -2.09 -11.34 -12.44
CA PRO A 14 -1.90 -12.63 -13.12
C PRO A 14 -2.56 -12.69 -14.51
N GLU A 15 -3.53 -11.82 -14.79
CA GLU A 15 -4.19 -11.66 -16.11
C GLU A 15 -3.34 -10.82 -17.08
N GLY A 16 -2.22 -10.27 -16.61
CA GLY A 16 -1.33 -9.38 -17.38
C GLY A 16 -0.52 -10.06 -18.47
N PRO A 17 0.23 -9.26 -19.26
CA PRO A 17 1.30 -9.81 -20.07
C PRO A 17 2.38 -10.46 -19.18
N ASP A 18 3.06 -11.49 -19.67
CA ASP A 18 4.06 -12.25 -18.91
C ASP A 18 5.25 -11.40 -18.46
N GLU A 19 5.49 -10.28 -19.12
CA GLU A 19 6.54 -9.30 -18.79
C GLU A 19 6.16 -8.38 -17.61
N LYS A 20 4.87 -8.32 -17.24
CA LYS A 20 4.33 -7.45 -16.19
C LYS A 20 3.22 -8.16 -15.40
N LYS A 21 3.58 -9.26 -14.76
CA LYS A 21 2.68 -9.95 -13.82
C LYS A 21 2.71 -9.32 -12.44
N TRP A 22 3.84 -8.73 -12.05
CA TRP A 22 3.93 -7.97 -10.81
C TRP A 22 4.40 -6.56 -11.10
N GLU A 23 4.00 -5.64 -10.22
CA GLU A 23 4.39 -4.25 -10.31
C GLU A 23 4.63 -3.70 -8.91
N VAL A 24 5.71 -2.93 -8.76
CA VAL A 24 5.95 -2.10 -7.58
C VAL A 24 5.93 -0.65 -8.01
N VAL A 25 5.17 0.19 -7.32
CA VAL A 25 5.09 1.61 -7.58
C VAL A 25 5.57 2.36 -6.35
N ALA A 26 6.63 3.15 -6.52
CA ALA A 26 7.13 4.07 -5.51
C ALA A 26 6.65 5.50 -5.82
N HIS A 27 5.92 6.09 -4.88
CA HIS A 27 5.50 7.48 -4.93
C HIS A 27 6.48 8.33 -4.13
N LEU A 28 7.02 9.34 -4.80
CA LEU A 28 7.94 10.31 -4.22
C LEU A 28 7.25 11.67 -4.19
N MET A 29 7.02 12.21 -3.00
CA MET A 29 6.33 13.48 -2.82
C MET A 29 7.22 14.46 -2.06
N ARG A 30 7.40 15.64 -2.65
CA ARG A 30 7.97 16.80 -1.97
C ARG A 30 6.84 17.78 -1.71
N MET A 31 6.35 17.77 -0.47
CA MET A 31 5.46 18.81 0.04
C MET A 31 6.27 19.81 0.84
N ASN A 32 6.05 21.10 0.61
CA ASN A 32 6.66 22.16 1.42
C ASN A 32 5.86 22.39 2.72
N VAL A 33 5.76 21.31 3.53
CA VAL A 33 5.08 21.36 4.83
C VAL A 33 6.01 22.06 5.80
N ILE A 34 5.61 23.27 6.21
CA ILE A 34 6.26 24.01 7.28
C ILE A 34 5.40 23.93 8.54
N ASN A 35 6.04 23.95 9.70
CA ASN A 35 5.32 24.04 10.96
C ASN A 35 4.45 25.31 10.96
N PRO A 36 3.16 25.20 11.33
CA PRO A 36 2.29 26.34 11.36
C PRO A 36 2.81 27.38 12.37
N PRO A 37 2.85 28.68 12.01
CA PRO A 37 3.34 29.71 12.91
C PRO A 37 2.37 29.91 14.08
N GLU A 38 2.92 30.14 15.27
CA GLU A 38 2.14 30.55 16.43
C GLU A 38 2.15 32.07 16.57
N ARG A 39 0.97 32.68 16.67
CA ARG A 39 0.81 34.11 16.94
C ARG A 39 -0.23 34.31 18.04
N GLY A 40 0.17 34.99 19.11
CA GLY A 40 -0.74 35.30 20.21
C GLY A 40 -1.31 34.07 20.95
N GLY A 41 -0.58 32.95 20.97
CA GLY A 41 -1.02 31.71 21.62
C GLY A 41 -1.97 30.84 20.79
N TRP A 42 -2.20 31.18 19.53
CA TRP A 42 -2.98 30.37 18.58
C TRP A 42 -2.12 29.89 17.42
N THR A 43 -2.39 28.68 16.95
CA THR A 43 -1.79 28.12 15.73
C THR A 43 -2.50 28.68 14.50
N GLU A 44 -1.78 29.43 13.65
CA GLU A 44 -2.33 29.94 12.39
C GLU A 44 -2.20 28.89 11.27
N GLN A 45 -3.16 28.89 10.33
CA GLN A 45 -3.06 28.05 9.14
C GLN A 45 -2.01 28.59 8.18
N VAL A 46 -1.21 27.68 7.62
CA VAL A 46 -0.26 28.01 6.55
C VAL A 46 -1.02 28.05 5.23
N ILE A 47 -1.47 29.23 4.84
CA ILE A 47 -2.07 29.47 3.52
C ILE A 47 -0.97 29.99 2.60
N ARG A 48 -0.74 29.32 1.46
CA ARG A 48 0.22 29.75 0.44
C ARG A 48 -0.52 30.06 -0.85
N ASP A 49 -0.16 31.18 -1.47
CA ASP A 49 -0.67 31.54 -2.79
C ASP A 49 0.10 30.76 -3.87
N PRO A 50 -0.57 29.92 -4.68
CA PRO A 50 0.10 29.14 -5.71
C PRO A 50 0.78 30.00 -6.78
N ALA A 51 0.32 31.25 -6.99
CA ALA A 51 0.86 32.13 -8.03
C ALA A 51 2.29 32.63 -7.74
N ILE A 52 2.74 32.57 -6.47
CA ILE A 52 4.04 33.08 -6.03
C ILE A 52 5.03 31.97 -5.65
N LEU A 53 4.63 30.69 -5.75
CA LEU A 53 5.51 29.56 -5.44
C LEU A 53 6.62 29.47 -6.48
N GLN A 54 7.87 29.32 -6.02
CA GLN A 54 9.03 29.17 -6.89
C GLN A 54 9.99 28.11 -6.31
N ASN A 55 10.73 27.44 -7.20
CA ASN A 55 11.78 26.49 -6.83
C ASN A 55 11.29 25.39 -5.87
N ASP A 56 11.84 25.36 -4.66
CA ASP A 56 11.55 24.35 -3.65
C ASP A 56 10.20 24.53 -2.96
N ASP A 57 9.56 25.70 -3.12
CA ASP A 57 8.23 25.94 -2.59
C ASP A 57 7.13 25.24 -3.40
N VAL A 58 7.42 24.83 -4.64
CA VAL A 58 6.47 24.15 -5.52
C VAL A 58 6.35 22.67 -5.11
N PRO A 59 5.15 22.20 -4.71
CA PRO A 59 4.94 20.79 -4.44
C PRO A 59 5.19 19.94 -5.69
N MET A 60 5.84 18.80 -5.53
CA MET A 60 6.11 17.88 -6.62
C MET A 60 5.78 16.45 -6.22
N GLU A 61 5.25 15.69 -7.17
CA GLU A 61 5.03 14.26 -7.05
C GLU A 61 5.63 13.56 -8.26
N PHE A 62 6.38 12.50 -8.00
CA PHE A 62 6.92 11.59 -9.00
C PHE A 62 6.48 10.18 -8.69
N GLU A 63 6.12 9.45 -9.72
CA GLU A 63 5.79 8.03 -9.64
C GLU A 63 6.84 7.23 -10.40
N ILE A 64 7.38 6.21 -9.76
CA ILE A 64 8.32 5.26 -10.37
C ILE A 64 7.67 3.89 -10.34
N SER A 65 7.28 3.39 -11.52
CA SER A 65 6.67 2.08 -11.69
C SER A 65 7.71 1.07 -12.17
N ILE A 66 7.86 -0.03 -11.42
CA ILE A 66 8.80 -1.11 -11.69
C ILE A 66 7.99 -2.36 -12.05
N SER A 67 8.09 -2.80 -13.29
CA SER A 67 7.43 -4.00 -13.79
C SER A 67 8.31 -5.24 -13.59
N ILE A 68 7.72 -6.32 -13.09
CA ILE A 68 8.41 -7.59 -12.81
C ILE A 68 7.68 -8.70 -13.62
N PRO A 69 8.43 -9.56 -14.32
CA PRO A 69 7.85 -10.65 -15.10
C PRO A 69 7.24 -11.75 -14.21
N ASP A 70 6.60 -12.73 -14.83
CA ASP A 70 6.07 -13.89 -14.12
C ASP A 70 7.17 -14.66 -13.35
N THR A 71 7.04 -14.73 -12.03
CA THR A 71 7.98 -15.43 -11.15
C THR A 71 7.26 -15.84 -9.87
N ARG A 72 7.72 -16.94 -9.26
CA ARG A 72 7.25 -17.39 -7.95
C ARG A 72 7.85 -16.60 -6.77
N LYS A 73 8.90 -15.84 -7.03
CA LYS A 73 9.63 -15.04 -6.04
C LYS A 73 9.89 -13.65 -6.63
N PRO A 74 8.86 -12.78 -6.68
CA PRO A 74 9.04 -11.41 -7.16
C PRO A 74 9.92 -10.65 -6.16
N SER A 75 11.00 -10.02 -6.65
CA SER A 75 11.86 -9.17 -5.82
C SER A 75 12.25 -7.89 -6.55
N VAL A 76 12.50 -6.84 -5.76
CA VAL A 76 13.03 -5.55 -6.22
C VAL A 76 14.08 -5.05 -5.22
N PRO A 77 15.04 -4.20 -5.63
CA PRO A 77 15.93 -3.54 -4.69
C PRO A 77 15.16 -2.66 -3.70
N SER A 78 15.52 -2.74 -2.42
CA SER A 78 15.01 -1.84 -1.38
C SER A 78 15.53 -0.42 -1.61
N VAL A 79 14.70 0.57 -1.28
CA VAL A 79 15.07 1.99 -1.25
C VAL A 79 15.17 2.53 0.19
N GLN A 80 15.06 1.65 1.19
CA GLN A 80 15.18 1.97 2.61
C GLN A 80 16.48 2.72 2.95
N GLU A 81 17.59 2.38 2.30
CA GLU A 81 18.89 3.05 2.53
C GLU A 81 18.89 4.53 2.10
N VAL A 82 18.03 4.89 1.14
CA VAL A 82 17.87 6.27 0.64
C VAL A 82 16.80 7.01 1.43
N TRP A 83 15.67 6.34 1.69
CA TRP A 83 14.49 6.88 2.35
C TRP A 83 14.08 5.96 3.51
N MET A 84 14.40 6.34 4.75
CA MET A 84 14.09 5.50 5.92
C MET A 84 12.58 5.26 6.12
N GLY A 85 11.74 6.17 5.65
CA GLY A 85 10.28 6.08 5.66
C GLY A 85 9.74 4.98 4.74
N ALA A 86 10.54 4.49 3.78
CA ALA A 86 10.21 3.33 2.98
C ALA A 86 10.12 2.04 3.83
N ASP A 87 10.73 1.99 5.03
CA ASP A 87 10.78 0.81 5.89
C ASP A 87 9.40 0.15 6.09
N TRP A 88 8.39 0.95 6.44
CA TRP A 88 7.04 0.43 6.69
C TRP A 88 6.31 0.05 5.41
N ASN A 89 6.47 0.84 4.35
CA ASN A 89 5.78 0.62 3.07
C ASN A 89 6.30 -0.66 2.37
N GLU A 90 7.60 -0.91 2.43
CA GLU A 90 8.21 -2.13 1.92
C GLU A 90 7.75 -3.36 2.73
N LYS A 91 7.69 -3.25 4.07
CA LYS A 91 7.15 -4.31 4.93
C LYS A 91 5.69 -4.62 4.63
N GLU A 92 4.86 -3.60 4.46
CA GLU A 92 3.45 -3.76 4.09
C GLU A 92 3.30 -4.46 2.75
N THR A 93 4.05 -4.03 1.73
CA THR A 93 4.01 -4.63 0.40
C THR A 93 4.46 -6.09 0.42
N TRP A 94 5.52 -6.41 1.16
CA TRP A 94 5.96 -7.78 1.37
C TRP A 94 4.91 -8.62 2.12
N ASP A 95 4.36 -8.11 3.22
CA ASP A 95 3.41 -8.84 4.06
C ASP A 95 2.10 -9.15 3.33
N LEU A 96 1.56 -8.18 2.58
CA LEU A 96 0.27 -8.31 1.91
C LEU A 96 0.34 -8.91 0.50
N VAL A 97 1.35 -8.56 -0.29
CA VAL A 97 1.46 -8.93 -1.72
C VAL A 97 2.52 -10.02 -1.93
N GLY A 98 3.53 -10.10 -1.07
CA GLY A 98 4.59 -11.11 -1.16
C GLY A 98 5.74 -10.75 -2.09
N ILE A 99 5.94 -9.46 -2.38
CA ILE A 99 7.12 -8.98 -3.13
C ILE A 99 8.28 -8.77 -2.14
N GLU A 100 9.42 -9.39 -2.41
CA GLU A 100 10.63 -9.27 -1.60
C GLU A 100 11.41 -8.00 -1.93
N PHE A 101 12.04 -7.39 -0.91
CA PHE A 101 12.87 -6.19 -1.06
C PHE A 101 14.33 -6.51 -0.72
N ASP A 102 15.15 -6.61 -1.76
CA ASP A 102 16.57 -6.98 -1.64
C ASP A 102 17.36 -5.86 -0.96
N GLY A 103 18.07 -6.18 0.12
CA GLY A 103 18.85 -5.22 0.90
C GLY A 103 18.09 -4.54 2.04
N HIS A 104 16.81 -4.85 2.23
CA HIS A 104 16.02 -4.30 3.34
C HIS A 104 16.47 -4.85 4.71
N GLU A 105 16.68 -3.97 5.69
CA GLU A 105 17.09 -4.33 7.04
C GLU A 105 15.87 -4.48 7.98
N GLY A 106 15.70 -5.68 8.56
CA GLY A 106 14.67 -5.90 9.58
C GLY A 106 13.28 -6.22 9.04
N MET A 107 13.20 -6.83 7.86
CA MET A 107 11.96 -7.29 7.23
C MET A 107 11.20 -8.26 8.16
N ARG A 108 9.93 -7.97 8.41
CA ARG A 108 9.04 -8.78 9.27
C ARG A 108 7.58 -8.49 8.98
N ARG A 109 6.68 -9.39 9.41
CA ARG A 109 5.23 -9.17 9.31
C ARG A 109 4.82 -7.99 10.18
N VAL A 110 3.96 -7.13 9.64
CA VAL A 110 3.54 -5.87 10.27
C VAL A 110 2.02 -5.75 10.37
N LEU A 111 1.28 -6.25 9.37
CA LEU A 111 -0.17 -6.17 9.29
C LEU A 111 -0.82 -7.53 9.54
N GLN A 112 -0.22 -8.61 9.03
CA GLN A 112 -0.75 -9.94 9.25
C GLN A 112 -0.38 -10.49 10.64
N PRO A 113 -1.28 -11.29 11.26
CA PRO A 113 -0.98 -12.02 12.49
C PRO A 113 0.28 -12.89 12.36
N HIS A 114 1.06 -13.01 13.43
CA HIS A 114 2.32 -13.78 13.42
C HIS A 114 2.12 -15.28 13.19
N ASP A 115 0.93 -15.81 13.45
CA ASP A 115 0.54 -17.21 13.20
C ASP A 115 0.08 -17.46 11.76
N THR A 116 0.08 -16.41 10.91
CA THR A 116 -0.25 -16.54 9.49
C THR A 116 0.70 -17.52 8.80
N PRO A 117 0.18 -18.45 7.97
CA PRO A 117 1.02 -19.41 7.25
C PRO A 117 2.13 -18.76 6.44
N VAL A 118 3.28 -19.44 6.31
CA VAL A 118 4.40 -18.98 5.48
C VAL A 118 3.97 -18.96 4.01
N GLY A 119 4.29 -17.86 3.31
CA GLY A 119 3.91 -17.65 1.90
C GLY A 119 2.44 -17.30 1.70
N PHE A 120 1.67 -17.11 2.77
CA PHE A 120 0.33 -16.53 2.68
C PHE A 120 0.44 -15.01 2.57
N HIS A 121 -0.10 -14.47 1.47
CA HIS A 121 -0.13 -13.06 1.13
C HIS A 121 -1.54 -12.73 0.57
N PRO A 122 -2.41 -12.05 1.34
CA PRO A 122 -3.83 -11.94 1.06
C PRO A 122 -4.18 -11.14 -0.19
N LEU A 123 -3.30 -10.22 -0.63
CA LEU A 123 -3.52 -9.41 -1.83
C LEU A 123 -2.98 -10.06 -3.11
N GLN A 124 -2.40 -11.27 -3.03
CA GLN A 124 -2.12 -12.05 -4.24
C GLN A 124 -3.44 -12.49 -4.87
N ARG A 125 -3.64 -12.15 -6.14
CA ARG A 125 -4.88 -12.50 -6.87
C ARG A 125 -5.14 -13.99 -7.02
N GLU A 126 -4.12 -14.84 -6.88
CA GLU A 126 -4.27 -16.30 -6.86
C GLU A 126 -4.85 -16.82 -5.54
N HIS A 127 -4.80 -16.02 -4.47
CA HIS A 127 -5.24 -16.41 -3.15
C HIS A 127 -6.77 -16.35 -3.06
N LYS A 128 -7.38 -17.53 -3.02
CA LYS A 128 -8.80 -17.66 -2.68
C LYS A 128 -8.97 -17.47 -1.17
N ILE A 129 -9.51 -16.33 -0.76
CA ILE A 129 -10.03 -16.17 0.61
C ILE A 129 -11.09 -17.25 0.88
N ARG A 130 -11.28 -17.63 2.15
CA ARG A 130 -12.17 -18.75 2.57
C ARG A 130 -13.59 -18.71 1.98
N TYR A 131 -14.02 -17.54 1.51
CA TYR A 131 -15.35 -17.29 0.95
C TYR A 131 -15.31 -16.75 -0.49
N HIS A 132 -14.19 -16.95 -1.19
CA HIS A 132 -14.03 -16.48 -2.57
C HIS A 132 -15.11 -17.06 -3.51
N ASP A 133 -15.54 -18.30 -3.24
CA ASP A 133 -16.55 -19.00 -4.02
C ASP A 133 -17.88 -19.15 -3.24
N ALA A 134 -18.02 -18.48 -2.09
CA ALA A 134 -19.20 -18.57 -1.22
C ALA A 134 -19.74 -17.18 -0.84
N GLU A 135 -20.97 -16.87 -1.23
CA GLU A 135 -21.70 -15.73 -0.68
C GLU A 135 -22.01 -16.01 0.79
N ILE A 136 -21.21 -15.45 1.71
CA ILE A 136 -21.60 -15.48 3.13
C ILE A 136 -22.78 -14.53 3.28
N MET A 137 -23.94 -15.13 3.43
CA MET A 137 -25.08 -14.47 4.05
C MET A 137 -24.65 -14.07 5.47
N TYR A 138 -24.60 -12.76 5.75
CA TYR A 138 -24.58 -12.30 7.14
C TYR A 138 -25.86 -12.87 7.78
N ASP A 139 -25.67 -13.85 8.66
CA ASP A 139 -26.70 -14.23 9.62
C ASP A 139 -26.29 -13.51 10.91
N ASP A 140 -26.50 -12.19 10.90
CA ASP A 140 -26.20 -11.36 12.04
C ASP A 140 -27.22 -11.62 13.16
N MET A 141 -26.73 -11.87 14.38
CA MET A 141 -27.56 -11.76 15.60
C MET A 141 -28.17 -10.35 15.78
N GLN A 142 -27.84 -9.38 14.92
CA GLN A 142 -28.34 -8.01 14.89
C GLN A 142 -29.64 -7.84 14.08
N GLY A 143 -30.16 -8.91 13.47
CA GLY A 143 -31.56 -8.98 13.06
C GLY A 143 -31.93 -8.28 11.75
N PHE A 144 -30.98 -8.00 10.85
CA PHE A 144 -31.35 -7.67 9.49
C PHE A 144 -31.73 -8.96 8.74
N GLY A 145 -33.02 -9.11 8.43
CA GLY A 145 -33.53 -10.25 7.67
C GLY A 145 -32.86 -10.38 6.30
N ARG A 146 -32.87 -11.60 5.75
CA ARG A 146 -32.35 -11.88 4.41
C ARG A 146 -32.91 -10.89 3.39
N LYS A 147 -32.05 -10.37 2.51
CA LYS A 147 -32.51 -9.62 1.35
C LYS A 147 -33.35 -10.58 0.47
N PRO A 148 -34.43 -10.11 -0.17
CA PRO A 148 -35.27 -10.95 -1.02
C PRO A 148 -34.53 -11.66 -2.15
N ALA A 149 -33.38 -11.12 -2.58
CA ALA A 149 -32.54 -11.71 -3.62
C ALA A 149 -31.84 -13.02 -3.19
N ASP A 150 -31.76 -13.27 -1.88
CA ASP A 150 -31.00 -14.37 -1.31
C ASP A 150 -31.91 -15.41 -0.62
N ASP A 151 -33.22 -15.30 -0.82
CA ASP A 151 -34.20 -16.24 -0.29
C ASP A 151 -34.21 -17.52 -1.13
N GLY A 152 -33.50 -18.54 -0.66
CA GLY A 152 -33.42 -19.86 -1.30
C GLY A 152 -32.01 -20.38 -1.55
N LYS A 153 -30.97 -19.56 -1.32
CA LYS A 153 -29.57 -20.04 -1.36
C LYS A 153 -29.25 -20.81 -0.08
N VAL A 154 -28.70 -22.02 -0.25
CA VAL A 154 -28.27 -22.89 0.85
C VAL A 154 -26.89 -22.45 1.33
N LYS A 155 -26.70 -22.45 2.64
CA LYS A 155 -25.48 -22.03 3.34
C LYS A 155 -24.30 -22.95 3.05
#